data_AF-A0A181C533-F1
#
_entry.id   AF-A0A181C533-F1
#
_cell.length_a   1.000
_cell.length_b   1.000
_cell.length_c   1.000
_cell.angle_alpha   90.00
_cell.angle_beta   90.00
_cell.angle_gamma   90.00
#
_symmetry.space_group_name_H-M   'P 1'
#
loop_
_entity.id
_entity.type
_entity.pdbx_description
1 polymer ?
#
loop_
_entity_poly.entity_id
_entity_poly.type
_entity_poly.pdbx_seq_one_letter_code
_entity_poly.pdbx_strand_id
1 'polypeptide(L)'
;MSFKLVWERWRELTRFRLACEMALSSYRKSFLELPVRGIQDAKIYDERGVTRFECSYNDFLDVLKDETQLYRLLIVGHTSLIEEFGRVIVTQLLDENLVGRVAFPGMQLHGTNAEATDHYIRKVNIEAWGSALLNAAKVTWDIVPGGQGAVVHAVVVRNIVGHGANSYNNTAINRINGVVPGYVTFSAGHSLILDREAFQQFLSTLRNFGRIICGVPARVRRNAGERAS
;
A
#
# COMPACT_ATOMS: atom_id res chain seq x y z
N MET A 1 7.25 -16.28 5.45
CA MET A 1 6.87 -16.04 4.03
C MET A 1 8.16 -15.76 3.25
N SER A 2 8.29 -16.17 1.98
CA SER A 2 9.49 -15.87 1.18
C SER A 2 9.24 -14.72 0.21
N PHE A 3 10.30 -14.12 -0.36
CA PHE A 3 10.19 -13.07 -1.39
C PHE A 3 9.28 -13.46 -2.54
N LYS A 4 9.45 -14.69 -3.02
CA LYS A 4 8.70 -15.24 -4.14
C LYS A 4 7.20 -15.21 -3.84
N LEU A 5 6.83 -15.61 -2.63
CA LEU A 5 5.44 -15.67 -2.21
C LEU A 5 4.81 -14.28 -2.06
N VAL A 6 5.54 -13.29 -1.55
CA VAL A 6 5.02 -11.90 -1.48
C VAL A 6 4.83 -11.32 -2.88
N TRP A 7 5.77 -11.56 -3.81
CA TRP A 7 5.60 -11.15 -5.22
C TRP A 7 4.47 -11.90 -5.94
N GLU A 8 4.21 -13.16 -5.59
CA GLU A 8 3.04 -13.90 -6.06
C GLU A 8 1.75 -13.24 -5.61
N ARG A 9 1.62 -12.90 -4.33
CA ARG A 9 0.47 -12.14 -3.81
C ARG A 9 0.31 -10.78 -4.48
N TRP A 10 1.42 -10.07 -4.75
CA TRP A 10 1.37 -8.82 -5.51
C TRP A 10 0.77 -9.02 -6.92
N ARG A 11 1.19 -10.09 -7.62
CA ARG A 11 0.65 -10.44 -8.94
C ARG A 11 -0.82 -10.83 -8.87
N GLU A 12 -1.22 -11.57 -7.84
CA GLU A 12 -2.62 -11.95 -7.60
C GLU A 12 -3.50 -10.71 -7.42
N LEU A 13 -3.12 -9.76 -6.57
CA LEU A 13 -3.86 -8.50 -6.39
C LEU A 13 -3.92 -7.69 -7.69
N THR A 14 -2.83 -7.68 -8.46
CA THR A 14 -2.80 -6.98 -9.75
C THR A 14 -3.77 -7.61 -10.76
N ARG A 15 -3.85 -8.95 -10.81
CA ARG A 15 -4.80 -9.68 -11.66
C ARG A 15 -6.24 -9.49 -11.19
N PHE A 16 -6.46 -9.53 -9.87
CA PHE A 16 -7.76 -9.30 -9.27
C PHE A 16 -8.29 -7.91 -9.62
N ARG A 17 -7.46 -6.86 -9.51
CA ARG A 17 -7.81 -5.51 -9.97
C ARG A 17 -8.30 -5.52 -11.42
N LEU A 18 -7.52 -6.10 -12.34
CA LEU A 18 -7.88 -6.15 -13.76
C LEU A 18 -9.21 -6.87 -13.97
N ALA A 19 -9.43 -7.99 -13.28
CA ALA A 19 -10.70 -8.72 -13.36
C ALA A 19 -11.87 -7.87 -12.84
N CYS A 20 -11.71 -7.16 -11.73
CA CYS A 20 -12.72 -6.24 -11.19
C CYS A 20 -13.02 -5.09 -12.14
N GLU A 21 -12.00 -4.44 -12.71
CA GLU A 21 -12.17 -3.35 -13.69
C GLU A 21 -12.94 -3.83 -14.93
N MET A 22 -12.58 -5.01 -15.46
CA MET A 22 -13.28 -5.62 -16.60
C MET A 22 -14.73 -5.97 -16.25
N ALA A 23 -14.96 -6.56 -15.07
CA ALA A 23 -16.30 -6.92 -14.62
C ALA A 23 -17.19 -5.68 -14.41
N LEU A 24 -16.70 -4.65 -13.72
CA LEU A 24 -17.42 -3.40 -13.48
C LEU A 24 -17.71 -2.68 -14.80
N SER A 25 -16.73 -2.60 -15.71
CA SER A 25 -16.94 -1.99 -17.02
C SER A 25 -17.98 -2.75 -17.86
N SER A 26 -17.93 -4.08 -17.84
CA SER A 26 -18.90 -4.93 -18.54
C SER A 26 -20.30 -4.73 -17.96
N TYR A 27 -20.43 -4.79 -16.64
CA TYR A 27 -21.70 -4.67 -15.94
C TYR A 27 -22.32 -3.29 -16.09
N ARG A 28 -21.51 -2.22 -16.02
CA ARG A 28 -21.93 -0.84 -16.30
C ARG A 28 -22.49 -0.70 -17.71
N LYS A 29 -21.83 -1.29 -18.71
CA LYS A 29 -22.33 -1.30 -20.09
C LYS A 29 -23.69 -1.99 -20.18
N SER A 30 -23.83 -3.17 -19.59
CA SER A 30 -25.11 -3.88 -19.57
C SER A 30 -26.22 -3.07 -18.93
N PHE A 31 -25.96 -2.36 -17.82
CA PHE A 31 -26.95 -1.53 -17.12
C PHE A 31 -27.40 -0.30 -17.92
N LEU A 32 -26.51 0.29 -18.70
CA LEU A 32 -26.82 1.43 -19.57
C LEU A 32 -27.62 1.03 -20.81
N GLU A 33 -27.53 -0.22 -21.24
CA GLU A 33 -28.15 -0.74 -22.47
C GLU A 33 -29.46 -1.51 -22.18
N LEU A 34 -29.97 -1.51 -20.95
CA LEU A 34 -31.20 -2.22 -20.59
C LEU A 34 -32.42 -1.64 -21.34
N PRO A 35 -33.17 -2.43 -22.13
CA PRO A 35 -34.31 -1.95 -22.91
C PRO A 35 -35.59 -1.85 -22.05
N VAL A 36 -35.51 -1.18 -20.90
CA VAL A 36 -36.61 -1.05 -19.93
C VAL A 36 -37.12 0.39 -19.92
N ARG A 37 -38.41 0.58 -20.24
CA ARG A 37 -39.06 1.89 -20.12
C ARG A 37 -39.23 2.24 -18.64
N GLY A 38 -38.94 3.50 -18.27
CA GLY A 38 -39.06 3.97 -16.89
C GLY A 38 -37.99 3.44 -15.93
N ILE A 39 -36.88 2.90 -16.44
CA ILE A 39 -35.80 2.35 -15.60
C ILE A 39 -35.22 3.36 -14.60
N GLN A 40 -35.35 4.65 -14.88
CA GLN A 40 -34.90 5.73 -14.00
C GLN A 40 -35.63 5.73 -12.64
N ASP A 41 -36.87 5.22 -12.61
CA ASP A 41 -37.67 5.09 -11.40
C ASP A 41 -37.50 3.71 -10.73
N ALA A 42 -36.65 2.84 -11.29
CA ALA A 42 -36.42 1.49 -10.78
C ALA A 42 -35.62 1.53 -9.47
N LYS A 43 -35.95 0.58 -8.59
CA LYS A 43 -35.30 0.34 -7.31
C LYS A 43 -34.54 -0.98 -7.37
N ILE A 44 -33.31 -0.98 -6.88
CA ILE A 44 -32.43 -2.15 -6.82
C ILE A 44 -32.41 -2.65 -5.39
N TYR A 45 -32.59 -3.96 -5.22
CA TYR A 45 -32.68 -4.61 -3.92
C TYR A 45 -31.57 -5.64 -3.75
N ASP A 46 -31.00 -5.71 -2.56
CA ASP A 46 -30.22 -6.88 -2.13
C ASP A 46 -31.10 -7.78 -1.26
N GLU A 47 -31.31 -9.02 -1.70
CA GLU A 47 -32.14 -10.01 -1.01
C GLU A 47 -31.33 -10.81 0.05
N ARG A 48 -30.02 -10.56 0.19
CA ARG A 48 -29.11 -11.41 0.98
C ARG A 48 -28.98 -11.00 2.46
N GLY A 49 -29.84 -10.13 2.99
CA GLY A 49 -29.73 -9.60 4.36
C GLY A 49 -31.03 -9.65 5.19
N VAL A 50 -30.89 -9.55 6.52
CA VAL A 50 -32.02 -9.37 7.47
C VAL A 50 -32.69 -8.00 7.28
N THR A 51 -31.94 -7.02 6.77
CA THR A 51 -32.44 -5.72 6.36
C THR A 51 -32.41 -5.61 4.84
N ARG A 52 -33.49 -5.10 4.24
CA ARG A 52 -33.59 -4.89 2.80
C ARG A 52 -32.84 -3.63 2.44
N PHE A 53 -31.65 -3.76 1.84
CA PHE A 53 -30.99 -2.63 1.20
C PHE A 53 -31.75 -2.26 -0.07
N GLU A 54 -31.96 -0.96 -0.29
CA GLU A 54 -32.61 -0.41 -1.46
C GLU A 54 -31.85 0.83 -1.93
N CYS A 55 -31.64 0.97 -3.23
CA CYS A 55 -31.14 2.20 -3.84
C CYS A 55 -31.85 2.49 -5.16
N SER A 56 -31.83 3.75 -5.59
CA SER A 56 -32.34 4.12 -6.91
C SER A 56 -31.42 3.62 -8.02
N TYR A 57 -31.96 3.49 -9.23
CA TYR A 57 -31.17 3.18 -10.42
C TYR A 57 -30.00 4.16 -10.61
N ASN A 58 -30.21 5.46 -10.39
CA ASN A 58 -29.19 6.48 -10.55
C ASN A 58 -28.08 6.37 -9.49
N ASP A 59 -28.44 6.15 -8.22
CA ASP A 59 -27.44 5.94 -7.16
C ASP A 59 -26.56 4.72 -7.47
N PHE A 60 -27.17 3.62 -7.92
CA PHE A 60 -26.43 2.43 -8.28
C PHE A 60 -25.53 2.65 -9.50
N LEU A 61 -26.03 3.35 -10.51
CA LEU A 61 -25.25 3.69 -11.70
C LEU A 61 -24.05 4.58 -11.35
N ASP A 62 -24.21 5.49 -10.40
CA ASP A 62 -23.12 6.33 -9.92
C ASP A 62 -22.07 5.52 -9.16
N VAL A 63 -22.48 4.52 -8.36
CA VAL A 63 -21.54 3.54 -7.77
C VAL A 63 -20.79 2.76 -8.85
N LEU A 64 -21.46 2.35 -9.93
CA LEU A 64 -20.79 1.64 -11.05
C LEU A 64 -19.82 2.53 -11.84
N LYS A 65 -20.02 3.85 -11.83
CA LYS A 65 -19.09 4.82 -12.42
C LYS A 65 -17.92 5.13 -11.48
N ASP A 66 -18.12 5.01 -10.17
CA ASP A 66 -17.11 5.27 -9.15
C ASP A 66 -16.16 4.08 -8.96
N GLU A 67 -15.08 4.06 -9.74
CA GLU A 67 -14.00 3.08 -9.57
C GLU A 67 -13.14 3.34 -8.31
N THR A 68 -13.31 4.48 -7.62
CA THR A 68 -12.44 4.85 -6.50
C THR A 68 -12.57 3.89 -5.32
N GLN A 69 -13.75 3.29 -5.11
CA GLN A 69 -13.95 2.30 -4.06
C GLN A 69 -13.07 1.06 -4.27
N LEU A 70 -12.94 0.59 -5.51
CA LEU A 70 -12.05 -0.52 -5.84
C LEU A 70 -10.59 -0.17 -5.50
N TYR A 71 -10.13 1.02 -5.90
CA TYR A 71 -8.76 1.46 -5.64
C TYR A 71 -8.48 1.66 -4.15
N ARG A 72 -9.47 2.15 -3.39
CA ARG A 72 -9.41 2.27 -1.93
C ARG A 72 -9.24 0.91 -1.25
N LEU A 73 -9.97 -0.11 -1.67
CA LEU A 73 -9.80 -1.45 -1.12
C LEU A 73 -8.43 -2.05 -1.47
N LEU A 74 -7.96 -1.83 -2.69
CA LEU A 74 -6.72 -2.44 -3.18
C LEU A 74 -5.46 -1.77 -2.62
N ILE A 75 -5.46 -0.46 -2.36
CA ILE A 75 -4.25 0.23 -1.85
C ILE A 75 -3.86 -0.28 -0.47
N VAL A 76 -4.84 -0.67 0.35
CA VAL A 76 -4.61 -1.32 1.65
C VAL A 76 -3.86 -2.63 1.47
N GLY A 77 -4.34 -3.50 0.58
CA GLY A 77 -3.70 -4.79 0.30
C GLY A 77 -2.26 -4.64 -0.21
N HIS A 78 -2.03 -3.74 -1.18
CA HIS A 78 -0.70 -3.50 -1.71
C HIS A 78 0.28 -2.92 -0.68
N THR A 79 -0.18 -2.03 0.19
CA THR A 79 0.65 -1.46 1.27
C THR A 79 1.03 -2.52 2.30
N SER A 80 0.08 -3.38 2.69
CA SER A 80 0.36 -4.49 3.60
C SER A 80 1.40 -5.47 3.05
N LEU A 81 1.45 -5.67 1.72
CA LEU A 81 2.51 -6.47 1.09
C LEU A 81 3.90 -5.82 1.20
N ILE A 82 3.99 -4.48 1.21
CA ILE A 82 5.26 -3.78 1.43
C ILE A 82 5.76 -3.95 2.86
N GLU A 83 4.87 -3.91 3.84
CA GLU A 83 5.19 -4.24 5.23
C GLU A 83 5.68 -5.69 5.34
N GLU A 84 4.99 -6.63 4.69
CA GLU A 84 5.40 -8.03 4.66
C GLU A 84 6.77 -8.22 3.98
N PHE A 85 7.09 -7.47 2.91
CA PHE A 85 8.45 -7.45 2.36
C PHE A 85 9.45 -7.00 3.42
N GLY A 86 9.20 -5.88 4.09
CA GLY A 86 10.05 -5.39 5.18
C GLY A 86 10.30 -6.48 6.23
N ARG A 87 9.24 -7.18 6.65
CA ARG A 87 9.30 -8.26 7.63
C ARG A 87 10.18 -9.42 7.17
N VAL A 88 9.96 -9.90 5.95
CA VAL A 88 10.75 -10.99 5.38
C VAL A 88 12.23 -10.62 5.25
N ILE A 89 12.54 -9.40 4.81
CA ILE A 89 13.92 -8.93 4.60
C ILE A 89 14.64 -8.82 5.94
N VAL A 90 14.03 -8.13 6.90
CA VAL A 90 14.63 -7.95 8.23
C VAL A 90 14.85 -9.31 8.89
N THR A 91 13.87 -10.22 8.80
CA THR A 91 14.03 -11.58 9.34
C THR A 91 15.22 -12.30 8.71
N GLN A 92 15.33 -12.25 7.38
CA GLN A 92 16.45 -12.86 6.67
C GLN A 92 17.80 -12.26 7.05
N LEU A 93 17.91 -10.94 7.17
CA LEU A 93 19.14 -10.26 7.55
C LEU A 93 19.62 -10.70 8.94
N LEU A 94 18.68 -10.92 9.87
CA LEU A 94 18.98 -11.39 11.22
C LEU A 94 19.32 -12.89 11.24
N ASP A 95 18.54 -13.72 10.55
CA ASP A 95 18.75 -15.19 10.52
C ASP A 95 20.08 -15.57 9.88
N GLU A 96 20.51 -14.81 8.87
CA GLU A 96 21.81 -14.99 8.22
C GLU A 96 22.96 -14.26 8.94
N ASN A 97 22.71 -13.64 10.10
CA ASN A 97 23.67 -12.84 10.87
C ASN A 97 24.38 -11.75 10.03
N LEU A 98 23.72 -11.24 8.99
CA LEU A 98 24.26 -10.18 8.14
C LEU A 98 24.23 -8.83 8.82
N VAL A 99 23.27 -8.64 9.74
CA VAL A 99 23.09 -7.42 10.51
C VAL A 99 22.54 -7.80 11.89
N GLY A 100 22.96 -7.10 12.94
CA GLY A 100 22.40 -7.28 14.28
C GLY A 100 21.12 -6.48 14.50
N ARG A 101 20.32 -6.85 15.50
CA ARG A 101 19.07 -6.15 15.87
C ARG A 101 19.27 -4.66 16.20
N VAL A 102 20.47 -4.29 16.66
CA VAL A 102 20.85 -2.90 16.95
C VAL A 102 20.80 -1.99 15.72
N ALA A 103 20.85 -2.55 14.51
CA ALA A 103 20.68 -1.79 13.26
C ALA A 103 19.22 -1.37 13.00
N PHE A 104 18.27 -1.85 13.79
CA PHE A 104 16.84 -1.58 13.67
C PHE A 104 16.32 -0.86 14.92
N PRO A 105 16.39 0.50 14.97
CA PRO A 105 16.02 1.26 16.17
C PRO A 105 14.58 1.00 16.60
N GLY A 106 14.38 0.58 17.86
CA GLY A 106 13.07 0.21 18.40
C GLY A 106 12.70 -1.27 18.25
N MET A 107 13.56 -2.09 17.65
CA MET A 107 13.39 -3.55 17.66
C MET A 107 13.69 -4.14 19.03
N GLN A 108 12.89 -5.12 19.44
CA GLN A 108 13.13 -5.88 20.68
C GLN A 108 14.41 -6.71 20.58
N LEU A 109 15.26 -6.63 21.60
CA LEU A 109 16.54 -7.35 21.63
C LEU A 109 16.42 -8.82 22.07
N HIS A 110 15.28 -9.21 22.62
CA HIS A 110 15.01 -10.58 23.10
C HIS A 110 13.93 -11.27 22.26
N GLY A 111 13.72 -12.57 22.46
CA GLY A 111 12.74 -13.38 21.71
C GLY A 111 13.26 -13.85 20.35
N THR A 112 12.41 -14.48 19.54
CA THR A 112 12.81 -14.98 18.22
C THR A 112 12.94 -13.84 17.21
N ASN A 113 13.73 -14.03 16.14
CA ASN A 113 13.84 -13.04 15.07
C ASN A 113 12.50 -12.78 14.37
N ALA A 114 11.67 -13.82 14.22
CA ALA A 114 10.35 -13.71 13.62
C ALA A 114 9.42 -12.80 14.44
N GLU A 115 9.34 -13.00 15.76
CA GLU A 115 8.51 -12.18 16.67
C GLU A 115 9.01 -10.74 16.73
N ALA A 116 10.32 -10.54 16.93
CA ALA A 116 10.91 -9.21 17.01
C ALA A 116 10.67 -8.42 15.72
N THR A 117 10.76 -9.08 14.57
CA THR A 117 10.56 -8.45 13.26
C THR A 117 9.09 -8.15 12.98
N ASP A 118 8.16 -9.06 13.30
CA ASP A 118 6.71 -8.79 13.14
C ASP A 118 6.28 -7.59 14.00
N HIS A 119 6.69 -7.56 15.27
CA HIS A 119 6.43 -6.43 16.16
C HIS A 119 7.06 -5.13 15.62
N TYR A 120 8.32 -5.19 15.18
CA TYR A 120 9.05 -4.04 14.66
C TYR A 120 8.34 -3.40 13.47
N ILE A 121 8.02 -4.18 12.43
CA ILE A 121 7.40 -3.67 11.20
C ILE A 121 6.00 -3.10 11.45
N ARG A 122 5.23 -3.68 12.39
CA ARG A 122 3.87 -3.21 12.72
C ARG A 122 3.85 -1.94 13.57
N LYS A 123 4.88 -1.72 14.40
CA LYS A 123 4.91 -0.61 15.37
C LYS A 123 5.73 0.58 14.89
N VAL A 124 6.76 0.32 14.11
CA VAL A 124 7.66 1.35 13.61
C VAL A 124 7.18 1.81 12.24
N ASN A 125 7.21 3.12 12.01
CA ASN A 125 6.75 3.67 10.75
C ASN A 125 7.69 3.28 9.59
N ILE A 126 7.15 3.23 8.36
CA ILE A 126 7.87 2.86 7.14
C ILE A 126 9.09 3.74 6.86
N GLU A 127 9.01 5.02 7.18
CA GLU A 127 10.12 5.95 7.06
C GLU A 127 11.32 5.54 7.94
N ALA A 128 11.08 4.96 9.11
CA ALA A 128 12.12 4.56 10.04
C ALA A 128 12.67 3.16 9.71
N TRP A 129 11.83 2.14 9.55
CA TRP A 129 12.32 0.80 9.22
C TRP A 129 12.85 0.71 7.78
N GLY A 130 12.28 1.47 6.84
CA GLY A 130 12.78 1.58 5.48
C GLY A 130 14.18 2.20 5.45
N SER A 131 14.40 3.26 6.24
CA SER A 131 15.74 3.85 6.39
C SER A 131 16.74 2.85 6.99
N ALA A 132 16.34 2.08 8.00
CA ALA A 132 17.20 1.05 8.59
C ALA A 132 17.64 -0.01 7.55
N LEU A 133 16.70 -0.49 6.72
CA LEU A 133 17.01 -1.44 5.63
C LEU A 133 17.94 -0.85 4.57
N LEU A 134 17.67 0.38 4.13
CA LEU A 134 18.50 1.06 3.13
C LEU A 134 19.91 1.33 3.68
N ASN A 135 20.01 1.80 4.93
CA ASN A 135 21.27 2.04 5.61
C ASN A 135 22.10 0.76 5.79
N ALA A 136 21.47 -0.38 6.09
CA ALA A 136 22.16 -1.67 6.14
C ALA A 136 22.84 -2.00 4.79
N ALA A 137 22.17 -1.68 3.68
CA ALA A 137 22.72 -1.81 2.33
C ALA A 137 23.64 -0.65 1.90
N LYS A 138 23.93 0.32 2.78
CA LYS A 138 24.70 1.55 2.50
C LYS A 138 24.13 2.36 1.33
N VAL A 139 22.81 2.44 1.23
CA VAL A 139 22.10 3.25 0.24
C VAL A 139 21.11 4.19 0.93
N THR A 140 20.73 5.27 0.25
CA THR A 140 19.77 6.28 0.74
C THR A 140 18.43 6.15 0.02
N TRP A 141 17.43 6.93 0.43
CA TRP A 141 16.14 7.00 -0.26
C TRP A 141 16.23 7.51 -1.70
N ASP A 142 17.34 8.12 -2.12
CA ASP A 142 17.52 8.69 -3.47
C ASP A 142 17.47 7.63 -4.58
N ILE A 143 17.72 6.36 -4.23
CA ILE A 143 17.59 5.25 -5.18
C ILE A 143 16.13 4.84 -5.41
N VAL A 144 15.22 5.30 -4.54
CA VAL A 144 13.78 5.04 -4.65
C VAL A 144 13.16 6.13 -5.52
N PRO A 145 12.53 5.80 -6.65
CA PRO A 145 11.82 6.80 -7.45
C PRO A 145 10.77 7.53 -6.59
N GLY A 146 10.84 8.87 -6.56
CA GLY A 146 10.00 9.73 -5.70
C GLY A 146 10.47 9.85 -4.25
N GLY A 147 11.54 9.13 -3.87
CA GLY A 147 12.18 9.20 -2.57
C GLY A 147 11.30 8.73 -1.41
N GLN A 148 11.70 9.13 -0.19
CA GLN A 148 10.99 8.81 1.05
C GLN A 148 9.58 9.39 1.07
N GLY A 149 9.41 10.63 0.59
CA GLY A 149 8.13 11.32 0.58
C GLY A 149 7.04 10.56 -0.19
N ALA A 150 7.36 10.01 -1.36
CA ALA A 150 6.40 9.26 -2.16
C ALA A 150 5.93 7.97 -1.47
N VAL A 151 6.84 7.22 -0.85
CA VAL A 151 6.49 5.99 -0.12
C VAL A 151 5.64 6.31 1.12
N VAL A 152 6.03 7.34 1.88
CA VAL A 152 5.27 7.78 3.07
C VAL A 152 3.89 8.28 2.67
N HIS A 153 3.77 9.03 1.56
CA HIS A 153 2.49 9.50 1.06
C HIS A 153 1.55 8.34 0.70
N ALA A 154 2.05 7.29 0.03
CA ALA A 154 1.26 6.09 -0.25
C ALA A 154 0.74 5.40 1.03
N VAL A 155 1.58 5.29 2.07
CA VAL A 155 1.17 4.72 3.36
C VAL A 155 0.17 5.61 4.10
N VAL A 156 0.33 6.93 4.02
CA VAL A 156 -0.64 7.87 4.59
C VAL A 156 -1.99 7.77 3.89
N VAL A 157 -2.00 7.64 2.55
CA VAL A 157 -3.23 7.37 1.78
C VAL A 157 -3.88 6.06 2.23
N ARG A 158 -3.10 4.99 2.40
CA ARG A 158 -3.60 3.74 2.98
C ARG A 158 -4.25 3.96 4.35
N ASN A 159 -3.66 4.77 5.23
CA ASN A 159 -4.19 4.99 6.57
C ASN A 159 -5.51 5.78 6.53
N ILE A 160 -5.58 6.83 5.70
CA ILE A 160 -6.81 7.61 5.49
C ILE A 160 -7.94 6.66 5.05
N VAL A 161 -7.67 5.85 4.04
CA VAL A 161 -8.64 4.88 3.50
C VAL A 161 -9.00 3.80 4.52
N GLY A 162 -8.02 3.25 5.23
CA GLY A 162 -8.22 2.21 6.24
C GLY A 162 -9.06 2.67 7.43
N HIS A 163 -9.10 3.98 7.69
CA HIS A 163 -9.98 4.59 8.70
C HIS A 163 -11.33 5.05 8.14
N GLY A 164 -11.62 4.79 6.86
CA GLY A 164 -12.86 5.21 6.20
C GLY A 164 -12.94 6.72 5.94
N ALA A 165 -11.83 7.45 6.08
CA ALA A 165 -11.77 8.88 5.80
C ALA A 165 -11.61 9.15 4.30
N ASN A 166 -12.02 10.34 3.87
CA ASN A 166 -11.95 10.79 2.47
C ASN A 166 -11.16 12.10 2.30
N SER A 167 -10.45 12.55 3.32
CA SER A 167 -9.69 13.79 3.31
C SER A 167 -8.45 13.70 4.20
N TYR A 168 -7.47 14.56 3.90
CA TYR A 168 -6.25 14.67 4.68
C TYR A 168 -6.50 15.48 5.97
N ASN A 169 -6.01 14.99 7.10
CA ASN A 169 -5.98 15.74 8.36
C ASN A 169 -4.57 16.29 8.62
N ASN A 170 -4.42 17.10 9.69
CA ASN A 170 -3.12 17.67 10.07
C ASN A 170 -2.08 16.57 10.37
N THR A 171 -2.47 15.46 10.99
CA THR A 171 -1.57 14.35 11.28
C THR A 171 -0.99 13.74 10.00
N ALA A 172 -1.82 13.52 8.97
CA ALA A 172 -1.42 13.01 7.68
C ALA A 172 -0.43 13.96 6.97
N ILE A 173 -0.77 15.25 6.92
CA ILE A 173 0.06 16.29 6.29
C ILE A 173 1.40 16.42 7.02
N ASN A 174 1.38 16.51 8.35
CA ASN A 174 2.58 16.64 9.16
C ASN A 174 3.49 15.42 9.03
N ARG A 175 2.94 14.21 8.90
CA ARG A 175 3.75 13.01 8.67
C ARG A 175 4.47 13.04 7.32
N ILE A 176 3.78 13.44 6.26
CA ILE A 176 4.38 13.54 4.92
C ILE A 176 5.43 14.65 4.89
N ASN A 177 5.08 15.86 5.33
CA ASN A 177 5.99 17.00 5.31
C ASN A 177 7.11 16.91 6.36
N GLY A 178 6.94 16.05 7.38
CA GLY A 178 7.98 15.74 8.36
C GLY A 178 9.14 14.93 7.79
N VAL A 179 8.92 14.15 6.72
CA VAL A 179 10.02 13.46 6.01
C VAL A 179 10.60 14.28 4.87
N VAL A 180 9.77 15.03 4.15
CA VAL A 180 10.19 15.92 3.05
C VAL A 180 9.42 17.24 3.17
N PRO A 181 10.04 18.32 3.67
CA PRO A 181 9.37 19.60 3.83
C PRO A 181 8.75 20.10 2.52
N GLY A 182 7.47 20.47 2.56
CA GLY A 182 6.74 20.99 1.40
C GLY A 182 6.39 19.96 0.34
N TYR A 183 6.53 18.65 0.62
CA TYR A 183 6.15 17.60 -0.33
C TYR A 183 4.67 17.68 -0.72
N VAL A 184 3.79 17.98 0.24
CA VAL A 184 2.40 18.39 -0.05
C VAL A 184 2.17 19.85 0.34
N THR A 185 1.44 20.56 -0.51
CA THR A 185 1.12 21.99 -0.35
C THR A 185 -0.34 22.26 0.00
N PHE A 186 -1.18 21.22 0.05
CA PHE A 186 -2.58 21.33 0.43
C PHE A 186 -2.76 21.37 1.96
N SER A 187 -3.93 21.87 2.40
CA SER A 187 -4.31 21.99 3.81
C SER A 187 -5.18 20.83 4.29
N ALA A 188 -5.36 20.73 5.61
CA ALA A 188 -6.30 19.77 6.18
C ALA A 188 -7.72 20.00 5.65
N GLY A 189 -8.48 18.93 5.45
CA GLY A 189 -9.76 18.92 4.77
C GLY A 189 -9.67 18.72 3.25
N HIS A 190 -8.47 18.79 2.66
CA HIS A 190 -8.30 18.49 1.23
C HIS A 190 -8.76 17.06 0.92
N SER A 191 -9.62 16.91 -0.09
CA SER A 191 -10.20 15.63 -0.45
C SER A 191 -9.14 14.68 -1.00
N LEU A 192 -9.21 13.42 -0.56
CA LEU A 192 -8.43 12.34 -1.16
C LEU A 192 -9.13 11.88 -2.44
N ILE A 193 -8.54 12.24 -3.57
CA ILE A 193 -8.91 11.71 -4.89
C ILE A 193 -8.02 10.51 -5.17
N LEU A 194 -8.62 9.31 -5.21
CA LEU A 194 -7.93 8.06 -5.52
C LEU A 194 -8.57 7.43 -6.75
N ASP A 195 -8.42 8.11 -7.88
CA ASP A 195 -8.77 7.57 -9.19
C ASP A 195 -7.71 6.55 -9.67
N ARG A 196 -7.91 6.04 -10.88
CA ARG A 196 -7.03 5.06 -11.49
C ARG A 196 -5.60 5.56 -11.62
N GLU A 197 -5.41 6.81 -12.01
CA GLU A 197 -4.09 7.38 -12.25
C GLU A 197 -3.33 7.52 -10.94
N ALA A 198 -3.94 8.17 -9.95
CA ALA A 198 -3.38 8.33 -8.61
C ALA A 198 -3.05 6.97 -7.99
N PHE A 199 -3.96 6.00 -8.11
CA PHE A 199 -3.73 4.64 -7.63
C PHE A 199 -2.52 3.97 -8.30
N GLN A 200 -2.38 4.07 -9.63
CA GLN A 200 -1.23 3.49 -10.34
C GLN A 200 0.09 4.16 -9.95
N GLN A 201 0.09 5.48 -9.70
CA GLN A 201 1.26 6.19 -9.22
C GLN A 201 1.70 5.67 -7.83
N PHE A 202 0.76 5.50 -6.88
CA PHE A 202 1.07 4.90 -5.58
C PHE A 202 1.54 3.46 -5.70
N LEU A 203 0.90 2.64 -6.54
CA LEU A 203 1.33 1.26 -6.76
C LEU A 203 2.74 1.17 -7.37
N SER A 204 3.04 2.03 -8.34
CA SER A 204 4.38 2.09 -8.95
C SER A 204 5.43 2.42 -7.90
N THR A 205 5.16 3.43 -7.07
CA THR A 205 6.01 3.83 -5.95
C THR A 205 6.27 2.68 -4.98
N LEU A 206 5.20 2.07 -4.46
CA LEU A 206 5.29 0.94 -3.53
C LEU A 206 6.03 -0.25 -4.16
N ARG A 207 5.73 -0.59 -5.41
CA ARG A 207 6.39 -1.69 -6.13
C ARG A 207 7.88 -1.44 -6.31
N ASN A 208 8.27 -0.23 -6.68
CA ASN A 208 9.67 0.13 -6.89
C ASN A 208 10.44 0.10 -5.56
N PHE A 209 9.85 0.62 -4.50
CA PHE A 209 10.40 0.48 -3.16
C PHE A 209 10.57 -0.99 -2.76
N GLY A 210 9.53 -1.82 -2.94
CA GLY A 210 9.57 -3.27 -2.71
C GLY A 210 10.71 -3.98 -3.45
N ARG A 211 10.93 -3.64 -4.73
CA ARG A 211 12.04 -4.18 -5.53
C ARG A 211 13.41 -3.79 -4.98
N ILE A 212 13.56 -2.54 -4.57
CA ILE A 212 14.80 -2.02 -4.01
C ILE A 212 15.13 -2.75 -2.71
N ILE A 213 14.17 -2.86 -1.79
CA ILE A 213 14.41 -3.50 -0.49
C ILE A 213 14.63 -5.01 -0.63
N CYS A 214 14.02 -5.68 -1.63
CA CYS A 214 14.35 -7.09 -1.93
C CYS A 214 15.84 -7.29 -2.30
N GLY A 215 16.50 -6.25 -2.83
CA GLY A 215 17.92 -6.28 -3.16
C GLY A 215 18.85 -6.05 -1.97
N VAL A 216 18.33 -5.65 -0.80
CA VAL A 216 19.13 -5.30 0.38
C VAL A 216 20.01 -6.47 0.85
N PRO A 217 19.51 -7.70 1.07
CA PRO A 217 20.36 -8.81 1.54
C PRO A 217 21.56 -9.06 0.62
N ALA A 218 21.36 -9.02 -0.70
CA ALA A 218 22.45 -9.20 -1.67
C ALA A 218 23.49 -8.06 -1.61
N ARG A 219 23.06 -6.82 -1.39
CA ARG A 219 23.97 -5.67 -1.18
C ARG A 219 24.76 -5.81 0.11
N VAL A 220 24.10 -6.19 1.21
CA VAL A 220 24.76 -6.38 2.51
C VAL A 220 25.84 -7.47 2.41
N ARG A 221 25.55 -8.62 1.79
CA ARG A 221 26.54 -9.69 1.58
C ARG A 221 27.77 -9.21 0.79
N ARG A 222 27.56 -8.46 -0.30
CA ARG A 222 28.67 -7.88 -1.09
C ARG A 222 29.51 -6.93 -0.25
N ASN A 223 28.87 -6.02 0.47
CA ASN A 223 29.54 -5.04 1.33
C ASN A 223 30.33 -5.70 2.49
N ALA A 224 29.93 -6.89 2.93
CA ALA A 224 30.65 -7.66 3.96
C ALA A 224 31.87 -8.38 3.37
N GLY A 225 31.77 -8.93 2.15
CA GLY A 225 32.88 -9.57 1.44
C GLY A 225 34.03 -8.61 1.13
N GLU A 226 33.72 -7.37 0.74
CA GLU A 226 34.72 -6.31 0.48
C GLU A 226 35.52 -5.88 1.72
N ARG A 227 35.07 -6.23 2.94
CA ARG A 227 35.82 -5.93 4.18
C ARG A 227 36.82 -7.03 4.56
N ALA A 228 36.72 -8.21 3.94
CA ALA A 228 37.56 -9.36 4.24
C ALA A 228 38.73 -9.54 3.25
N SER A 229 38.76 -8.72 2.18
CA SER A 229 39.82 -8.64 1.16
C SER A 229 40.69 -7.42 1.36
#